data_AF-A0A6A0IQG3-F1
#
_entry.id   AF-A0A6A0IQG3-F1
#
_cell.length_a   1.000
_cell.length_b   1.000
_cell.length_c   1.000
_cell.angle_alpha   90.00
_cell.angle_beta   90.00
_cell.angle_gamma   90.00
#
_symmetry.space_group_name_H-M   'P 1'
#
loop_
_entity.id
_entity.type
_entity.pdbx_description
1 polymer ?
#
loop_
_entity_poly.entity_id
_entity_poly.type
_entity_poly.pdbx_seq_one_letter_code
_entity_poly.pdbx_strand_id
1 'polypeptide(L)'
;MTKKLLVAALLLGLAAAAPLAAQQGPPPGGPGAGPGGPGGPPPEVVLREVLGFTDAQVSSLHQLADTRRAAVEALQPQIVAAEKAFRDLVEAASPDPTAVGTAFLSLQALQKQMPAIDEAYRSGFGALLTPEQTAKVDAFRGVETALRTLEALHRLGL
;
A
#
# COMPACT_ATOMS: atom_id res chain seq x y z
N MET A 1 22.56 -69.46 1.12
CA MET A 1 21.42 -70.40 1.11
C MET A 1 20.16 -69.58 0.84
N THR A 2 19.68 -69.52 -0.41
CA THR A 2 18.39 -70.10 -0.86
C THR A 2 17.18 -69.57 -0.07
N LYS A 3 16.22 -68.86 -0.66
CA LYS A 3 15.37 -69.32 -1.78
C LYS A 3 14.79 -68.14 -2.58
N LYS A 4 14.75 -68.34 -3.90
CA LYS A 4 13.91 -67.63 -4.86
C LYS A 4 12.45 -68.01 -4.62
N LEU A 5 11.53 -67.04 -4.71
CA LEU A 5 10.14 -67.27 -5.07
C LEU A 5 9.69 -66.10 -5.95
N LEU A 6 9.61 -66.40 -7.25
CA LEU A 6 8.77 -65.70 -8.22
C LEU A 6 7.31 -66.00 -7.90
N VAL A 7 6.39 -65.08 -8.19
CA VAL A 7 5.25 -65.31 -9.10
C VAL A 7 4.36 -64.06 -9.23
N ALA A 8 4.18 -63.69 -10.51
CA ALA A 8 3.03 -63.08 -11.19
C ALA A 8 2.47 -61.69 -10.81
N ALA A 9 2.74 -60.76 -11.73
CA ALA A 9 1.77 -60.09 -12.60
C ALA A 9 0.49 -59.51 -11.98
N LEU A 10 0.45 -58.17 -11.91
CA LEU A 10 -0.74 -57.44 -12.31
C LEU A 10 -0.32 -56.14 -13.02
N LEU A 11 -0.37 -56.18 -14.36
CA LEU A 11 -0.30 -55.01 -15.21
C LEU A 11 -1.67 -54.32 -15.14
N LEU A 12 -1.76 -53.19 -14.44
CA LEU A 12 -2.76 -52.18 -14.71
C LEU A 12 -2.04 -50.88 -15.04
N GLY A 13 -2.05 -50.53 -16.32
CA GLY A 13 -1.80 -49.16 -16.74
C GLY A 13 -2.98 -48.28 -16.35
N LEU A 14 -2.69 -47.10 -15.82
CA LEU A 14 -3.58 -45.95 -15.98
C LEU A 14 -2.78 -44.65 -15.82
N ALA A 15 -2.70 -43.93 -16.94
CA ALA A 15 -2.61 -42.49 -17.14
C ALA A 15 -1.84 -41.63 -16.12
N ALA A 16 -0.75 -41.04 -16.63
CA ALA A 16 -0.16 -39.82 -16.08
C ALA A 16 -1.19 -38.69 -16.05
N ALA A 17 -1.53 -38.23 -14.84
CA ALA A 17 -2.22 -36.96 -14.63
C ALA A 17 -1.27 -36.03 -13.88
N ALA A 18 -0.53 -35.22 -14.64
CA ALA A 18 0.17 -34.06 -14.09
C ALA A 18 -0.88 -33.04 -13.63
N PRO A 19 -0.91 -32.62 -12.36
CA PRO A 19 -1.67 -31.43 -12.01
C PRO A 19 -0.97 -30.23 -12.63
N LEU A 20 -1.60 -29.69 -13.68
CA LEU A 20 -1.41 -28.30 -14.10
C LEU A 20 -1.74 -27.42 -12.88
N ALA A 21 -0.71 -27.02 -12.13
CA ALA A 21 -0.81 -25.85 -11.29
C ALA A 21 -1.02 -24.67 -12.25
N ALA A 22 -2.29 -24.29 -12.37
CA ALA A 22 -2.72 -23.13 -13.11
C ALA A 22 -1.82 -21.94 -12.74
N GLN A 23 -1.25 -21.32 -13.78
CA GLN A 23 -0.80 -19.93 -13.71
C GLN A 23 -1.98 -19.10 -13.20
N GLN A 24 -2.00 -18.85 -11.90
CA GLN A 24 -2.74 -17.72 -11.35
C GLN A 24 -1.99 -16.49 -11.84
N GLY A 25 -2.42 -15.97 -12.99
CA GLY A 25 -2.09 -14.61 -13.39
C GLY A 25 -2.43 -13.66 -12.23
N PRO A 26 -1.73 -12.52 -12.11
CA PRO A 26 -2.02 -11.54 -11.08
C PRO A 26 -3.53 -11.22 -11.08
N PRO A 27 -4.18 -11.20 -9.91
CA PRO A 27 -5.62 -10.99 -9.84
C PRO A 27 -6.00 -9.69 -10.57
N PRO A 28 -7.10 -9.66 -11.35
CA PRO A 28 -7.60 -8.44 -11.94
C PRO A 28 -7.78 -7.38 -10.85
N GLY A 29 -7.14 -6.23 -11.03
CA GLY A 29 -7.26 -5.10 -10.10
C GLY A 29 -8.73 -4.78 -9.85
N GLY A 30 -9.16 -4.96 -8.60
CA GLY A 30 -10.49 -4.54 -8.16
C GLY A 30 -10.62 -3.02 -8.25
N PRO A 31 -11.85 -2.49 -8.40
CA PRO A 31 -12.08 -1.05 -8.50
C PRO A 31 -11.90 -0.39 -7.13
N GLY A 32 -10.65 -0.12 -6.77
CA GLY A 32 -10.28 0.74 -5.65
C GLY A 32 -10.33 2.20 -6.07
N ALA A 33 -11.54 2.78 -6.07
CA ALA A 33 -11.70 4.23 -6.16
C ALA A 33 -11.15 4.88 -4.88
N GLY A 34 -9.86 5.22 -4.90
CA GLY A 34 -9.31 6.23 -4.00
C GLY A 34 -9.87 7.62 -4.35
N PRO A 35 -9.53 8.68 -3.58
CA PRO A 35 -10.14 10.00 -3.73
C PRO A 35 -9.80 10.62 -5.10
N GLY A 36 -10.73 10.46 -6.04
CA GLY A 36 -10.66 10.89 -7.43
C GLY A 36 -11.83 10.21 -8.15
N GLY A 37 -12.92 10.94 -8.33
CA GLY A 37 -14.22 10.39 -8.75
C GLY A 37 -14.23 9.61 -10.08
N PRO A 38 -15.37 9.00 -10.44
CA PRO A 38 -15.49 8.17 -11.64
C PRO A 38 -15.26 9.04 -12.88
N GLY A 39 -14.12 8.87 -13.56
CA GLY A 39 -13.85 9.48 -14.87
C GLY A 39 -12.46 10.07 -15.11
N GLY A 40 -11.55 10.06 -14.13
CA GLY A 40 -10.16 10.46 -14.37
C GLY A 40 -9.39 9.42 -15.20
N PRO A 41 -8.42 9.82 -16.05
CA PRO A 41 -7.50 8.86 -16.67
C PRO A 41 -6.80 8.04 -15.59
N PRO A 42 -6.51 6.75 -15.83
CA PRO A 42 -5.77 5.94 -14.87
C PRO A 42 -4.48 6.64 -14.45
N PRO A 43 -4.06 6.55 -13.17
CA PRO A 43 -2.85 7.23 -12.69
C PRO A 43 -1.62 6.96 -13.57
N GLU A 44 -1.49 5.74 -14.09
CA GLU A 44 -0.41 5.34 -15.00
C GLU A 44 -0.38 6.11 -16.32
N VAL A 45 -1.55 6.46 -16.86
CA VAL A 45 -1.67 7.26 -18.09
C VAL A 45 -1.14 8.67 -17.82
N VAL A 46 -1.51 9.27 -16.69
CA VAL A 46 -1.00 10.59 -16.28
C VAL A 46 0.52 10.55 -16.08
N LEU A 47 1.04 9.52 -15.42
CA LEU A 47 2.48 9.37 -15.19
C LEU A 47 3.28 9.25 -16.49
N ARG A 48 2.80 8.45 -17.45
CA ARG A 48 3.46 8.28 -18.75
C ARG A 48 3.30 9.51 -19.64
N GLU A 49 2.08 10.01 -19.84
CA GLU A 49 1.80 11.04 -20.84
C GLU A 49 2.19 12.44 -20.35
N VAL A 50 1.99 12.74 -19.07
CA VAL A 50 2.22 14.10 -18.52
C VAL A 50 3.63 14.21 -17.96
N LEU A 51 4.03 13.27 -17.10
CA LEU A 51 5.36 13.27 -16.50
C LEU A 51 6.41 12.59 -17.39
N GLY A 52 6.04 11.86 -18.44
CA GLY A 52 7.02 11.21 -19.31
C GLY A 52 7.75 10.05 -18.64
N PHE A 53 7.09 9.35 -17.70
CA PHE A 53 7.71 8.20 -17.04
C PHE A 53 8.01 7.09 -18.05
N THR A 54 9.20 6.52 -17.97
CA THR A 54 9.57 5.27 -18.65
C THR A 54 8.86 4.08 -18.00
N ASP A 55 8.74 2.96 -18.72
CA ASP A 55 8.17 1.74 -18.14
C ASP A 55 8.94 1.23 -16.92
N ALA A 56 10.27 1.43 -16.90
CA ALA A 56 11.10 1.12 -15.75
C ALA A 56 10.72 1.99 -14.52
N GLN A 57 10.53 3.31 -14.72
CA GLN A 57 10.09 4.21 -13.64
C GLN A 57 8.68 3.87 -13.15
N VAL A 58 7.76 3.51 -14.05
CA VAL A 58 6.41 3.05 -13.69
C VAL A 58 6.49 1.78 -12.84
N SER A 59 7.26 0.77 -13.27
CA SER A 59 7.47 -0.46 -12.50
C SER A 59 8.06 -0.19 -11.12
N SER A 60 9.08 0.66 -11.02
CA SER A 60 9.68 1.04 -9.73
C SER A 60 8.69 1.78 -8.83
N LEU A 61 7.82 2.63 -9.40
CA LEU A 61 6.77 3.30 -8.65
C LEU A 61 5.73 2.33 -8.11
N HIS A 62 5.33 1.31 -8.88
CA HIS A 62 4.42 0.26 -8.37
C HIS A 62 5.03 -0.48 -7.19
N GLN A 63 6.30 -0.88 -7.27
CA GLN A 63 7.00 -1.54 -6.16
C GLN A 63 7.06 -0.64 -4.92
N LEU A 64 7.31 0.66 -5.12
CA LEU A 64 7.34 1.64 -4.05
C LEU A 64 5.95 1.82 -3.41
N ALA A 65 4.89 1.87 -4.21
CA ALA A 65 3.51 1.96 -3.76
C ALA A 65 3.07 0.70 -3.00
N ASP A 66 3.45 -0.48 -3.49
CA ASP A 66 3.20 -1.76 -2.84
C ASP A 66 3.91 -1.86 -1.49
N THR A 67 5.16 -1.39 -1.41
CA THR A 67 5.93 -1.32 -0.15
C THR A 67 5.24 -0.40 0.86
N ARG A 68 4.81 0.79 0.43
CA ARG A 68 4.04 1.71 1.28
C ARG A 68 2.74 1.06 1.75
N ARG A 69 1.98 0.44 0.84
CA ARG A 69 0.71 -0.23 1.16
C ARG A 69 0.92 -1.31 2.22
N ALA A 70 1.89 -2.20 2.03
CA ALA A 70 2.18 -3.27 2.98
C ALA A 70 2.58 -2.72 4.36
N ALA A 71 3.37 -1.65 4.41
CA ALA A 71 3.74 -1.00 5.67
C ALA A 71 2.52 -0.40 6.39
N VAL A 72 1.62 0.26 5.65
CA VAL A 72 0.36 0.80 6.20
C VAL A 72 -0.56 -0.32 6.69
N GLU A 73 -0.75 -1.38 5.89
CA GLU A 73 -1.58 -2.53 6.23
C GLU A 73 -1.10 -3.25 7.50
N ALA A 74 0.21 -3.28 7.73
CA ALA A 74 0.79 -3.82 8.96
C ALA A 74 0.62 -2.89 10.18
N LEU A 75 0.71 -1.56 9.99
CA LEU A 75 0.68 -0.57 11.06
C LEU A 75 -0.74 -0.19 11.51
N GLN A 76 -1.66 -0.04 10.56
CA GLN A 76 -3.03 0.41 10.82
C GLN A 76 -3.78 -0.41 11.88
N PRO A 77 -3.80 -1.76 11.86
CA PRO A 77 -4.49 -2.53 12.90
C PRO A 77 -3.87 -2.34 14.28
N GLN A 78 -2.54 -2.10 14.36
CA GLN A 78 -1.87 -1.83 15.64
C GLN A 78 -2.31 -0.49 16.22
N ILE A 79 -2.42 0.55 15.39
CA ILE A 79 -2.96 1.86 15.79
C ILE A 79 -4.40 1.69 16.30
N VAL A 80 -5.27 1.03 15.53
CA VAL A 80 -6.68 0.84 15.92
C VAL A 80 -6.80 0.10 17.26
N ALA A 81 -6.00 -0.95 17.46
CA ALA A 81 -5.97 -1.69 18.72
C ALA A 81 -5.49 -0.82 19.89
N ALA A 82 -4.41 -0.05 19.70
CA ALA A 82 -3.87 0.85 20.72
C ALA A 82 -4.83 1.98 21.07
N GLU A 83 -5.53 2.54 20.08
CA GLU A 83 -6.58 3.55 20.29
C GLU A 83 -7.74 2.99 21.10
N LYS A 84 -8.17 1.75 20.80
CA LYS A 84 -9.21 1.10 21.58
C LYS A 84 -8.77 0.88 23.04
N ALA A 85 -7.58 0.34 23.25
CA ALA A 85 -7.05 0.09 24.59
C ALA A 85 -6.90 1.40 25.40
N PHE A 86 -6.43 2.47 24.75
CA PHE A 86 -6.36 3.78 25.38
C PHE A 86 -7.74 4.31 25.78
N ARG A 87 -8.74 4.23 24.89
CA ARG A 87 -10.13 4.62 25.20
C ARG A 87 -10.70 3.82 26.36
N ASP A 88 -10.57 2.49 26.34
CA ASP A 88 -11.06 1.61 27.40
C ASP A 88 -10.47 1.98 28.78
N LEU A 89 -9.18 2.36 28.84
CA LEU A 89 -8.52 2.79 30.08
C LEU A 89 -9.01 4.15 30.59
N VAL A 90 -9.27 5.09 29.69
CA VAL A 90 -9.75 6.43 30.04
C VAL A 90 -11.22 6.40 30.48
N GLU A 91 -12.03 5.54 29.89
CA GLU A 91 -13.47 5.39 30.18
C GLU A 91 -13.77 4.48 31.38
N ALA A 92 -12.74 3.88 31.99
CA ALA A 92 -12.89 3.04 33.17
C ALA A 92 -13.48 3.83 34.36
N ALA A 93 -14.23 3.15 35.23
CA ALA A 93 -14.87 3.78 36.39
C ALA A 93 -13.87 4.43 37.38
N SER A 94 -12.63 3.95 37.41
CA SER A 94 -11.52 4.51 38.16
C SER A 94 -10.24 4.35 37.34
N PRO A 95 -9.93 5.27 36.41
CA PRO A 95 -8.76 5.18 35.55
C PRO A 95 -7.45 5.22 36.34
N ASP A 96 -6.52 4.31 36.04
CA ASP A 96 -5.15 4.39 36.54
C ASP A 96 -4.35 5.39 35.68
N PRO A 97 -3.90 6.53 36.25
CA PRO A 97 -3.19 7.56 35.49
C PRO A 97 -1.87 7.05 34.90
N THR A 98 -1.18 6.10 35.54
CA THR A 98 0.05 5.52 35.01
C THR A 98 -0.25 4.65 33.80
N ALA A 99 -1.26 3.77 33.89
CA ALA A 99 -1.68 2.93 32.76
C ALA A 99 -2.15 3.76 31.57
N VAL A 100 -2.94 4.81 31.80
CA VAL A 100 -3.40 5.75 30.76
C VAL A 100 -2.21 6.44 30.08
N GLY A 101 -1.24 6.93 30.87
CA GLY A 101 -0.03 7.57 30.33
C GLY A 101 0.81 6.63 29.46
N THR A 102 1.01 5.39 29.89
CA THR A 102 1.74 4.37 29.12
C THR A 102 1.02 4.03 27.81
N ALA A 103 -0.31 3.87 27.84
CA ALA A 103 -1.11 3.61 26.66
C ALA A 103 -1.06 4.78 25.66
N PHE A 104 -1.13 6.02 26.16
CA PHE A 104 -1.01 7.23 25.34
C PHE A 104 0.35 7.30 24.61
N LEU A 105 1.45 7.10 25.34
CA LEU A 105 2.80 7.14 24.74
C LEU A 105 2.99 6.05 23.69
N SER A 106 2.43 4.86 23.93
CA SER A 106 2.48 3.74 22.99
C SER A 106 1.70 4.04 21.71
N LEU A 107 0.48 4.58 21.85
CA LEU A 107 -0.34 5.02 20.73
C LEU A 107 0.37 6.13 19.92
N GLN A 108 0.93 7.13 20.60
CA GLN A 108 1.65 8.21 19.95
C GLN A 108 2.87 7.68 19.16
N ALA A 109 3.61 6.72 19.72
CA ALA A 109 4.75 6.11 19.05
C ALA A 109 4.33 5.38 17.76
N LEU A 110 3.21 4.66 17.77
CA LEU A 110 2.65 4.01 16.57
C LEU A 110 2.18 5.03 15.52
N GLN A 111 1.43 6.05 15.94
CA GLN A 111 0.95 7.09 15.03
C GLN A 111 2.09 7.86 14.35
N LYS A 112 3.21 8.08 15.06
CA LYS A 112 4.42 8.72 14.51
C LYS A 112 5.13 7.90 13.43
N GLN A 113 4.81 6.62 13.25
CA GLN A 113 5.36 5.82 12.16
C GLN A 113 4.69 6.13 10.80
N MET A 114 3.45 6.61 10.80
CA MET A 114 2.73 6.90 9.55
C MET A 114 3.40 8.01 8.71
N PRO A 115 3.78 9.17 9.29
CA PRO A 115 4.54 10.18 8.55
C PRO A 115 5.88 9.68 8.00
N ALA A 116 6.54 8.76 8.71
CA ALA A 116 7.81 8.20 8.24
C ALA A 116 7.62 7.29 7.02
N ILE A 117 6.54 6.50 6.98
CA ILE A 117 6.16 5.68 5.82
C ILE A 117 5.87 6.59 4.61
N ASP A 118 5.11 7.66 4.83
CA ASP A 118 4.79 8.63 3.78
C ASP A 118 6.02 9.36 3.26
N GLU A 119 6.93 9.76 4.14
CA GLU A 119 8.17 10.44 3.76
C GLU A 119 9.10 9.50 2.98
N ALA A 120 9.23 8.24 3.40
CA ALA A 120 10.00 7.24 2.66
C ALA A 120 9.45 7.06 1.23
N TYR A 121 8.13 7.02 1.07
CA TYR A 121 7.49 6.97 -0.24
C TYR A 121 7.74 8.24 -1.07
N ARG A 122 7.60 9.44 -0.48
CA ARG A 122 7.86 10.70 -1.20
C ARG A 122 9.31 10.82 -1.64
N SER A 123 10.24 10.47 -0.75
CA SER A 123 11.67 10.45 -1.05
C SER A 123 11.99 9.45 -2.16
N GLY A 124 11.45 8.22 -2.07
CA GLY A 124 11.59 7.21 -3.10
C GLY A 124 11.02 7.66 -4.45
N PHE A 125 9.86 8.31 -4.46
CA PHE A 125 9.27 8.86 -5.68
C PHE A 125 10.17 9.94 -6.28
N GLY A 126 10.68 10.87 -5.46
CA GLY A 126 11.62 11.90 -5.91
C GLY A 126 12.89 11.34 -6.52
N ALA A 127 13.42 10.24 -5.95
CA ALA A 127 14.60 9.55 -6.48
C ALA A 127 14.37 8.88 -7.85
N LEU A 128 13.12 8.64 -8.25
CA LEU A 128 12.78 8.12 -9.58
C LEU A 128 12.79 9.21 -10.65
N LEU A 129 12.70 10.49 -10.29
CA LEU A 129 12.51 11.59 -11.24
C LEU A 129 13.83 12.05 -11.86
N THR A 130 13.78 12.42 -13.15
CA THR A 130 14.83 13.24 -13.76
C THR A 130 14.68 14.71 -13.31
N PRO A 131 15.70 15.57 -13.54
CA PRO A 131 15.58 17.01 -13.29
C PRO A 131 14.39 17.65 -14.01
N GLU A 132 14.15 17.25 -15.27
CA GLU A 132 13.03 17.77 -16.07
C GLU A 132 11.68 17.33 -15.52
N GLN A 133 11.58 16.08 -15.06
CA GLN A 133 10.37 15.54 -14.44
C GLN A 133 10.09 16.20 -13.08
N THR A 134 11.15 16.49 -12.32
CA THR A 134 11.07 17.22 -11.04
C THR A 134 10.49 18.62 -11.26
N ALA A 135 11.00 19.36 -12.24
CA ALA A 135 10.49 20.68 -12.58
C ALA A 135 8.99 20.66 -12.97
N LYS A 136 8.54 19.62 -13.70
CA LYS A 136 7.12 19.44 -14.01
C LYS A 136 6.26 19.19 -12.76
N VAL A 137 6.72 18.31 -11.87
CA VAL A 137 6.02 18.02 -10.60
C VAL A 137 5.87 19.28 -9.76
N ASP A 138 6.92 20.09 -9.65
CA ASP A 138 6.87 21.34 -8.87
C ASP A 138 5.94 22.39 -9.51
N ALA A 139 5.90 22.46 -10.85
CA ALA A 139 4.91 23.29 -11.54
C ALA A 139 3.47 22.87 -11.21
N PHE A 140 3.17 21.57 -11.20
CA PHE A 140 1.83 21.08 -10.84
C PHE A 140 1.48 21.36 -9.38
N ARG A 141 2.44 21.24 -8.45
CA ARG A 141 2.24 21.63 -7.04
C ARG A 141 1.90 23.11 -6.89
N GLY A 142 2.55 23.97 -7.67
CA GLY A 142 2.22 25.40 -7.72
C GLY A 142 0.78 25.65 -8.18
N VAL A 143 0.34 24.97 -9.25
CA VAL A 143 -1.04 25.06 -9.75
C VAL A 143 -2.04 24.56 -8.71
N GLU A 144 -1.78 23.41 -8.07
CA GLU A 144 -2.64 22.88 -7.02
C GLU A 144 -2.80 23.87 -5.86
N THR A 145 -1.70 24.48 -5.42
CA THR A 145 -1.70 25.49 -4.36
C THR A 145 -2.55 26.70 -4.75
N ALA A 146 -2.44 27.16 -6.00
CA ALA A 146 -3.25 28.26 -6.52
C ALA A 146 -4.74 27.90 -6.56
N LEU A 147 -5.10 26.69 -7.01
CA LEU A 147 -6.49 26.22 -7.05
C LEU A 147 -7.10 26.11 -5.65
N ARG A 148 -6.38 25.53 -4.69
CA ARG A 148 -6.82 25.46 -3.28
C ARG A 148 -7.01 26.84 -2.67
N THR A 149 -6.13 27.77 -3.01
CA THR A 149 -6.23 29.18 -2.56
C THR A 149 -7.45 29.85 -3.17
N LEU A 150 -7.69 29.66 -4.47
CA LEU A 150 -8.86 30.21 -5.15
C LEU A 150 -10.17 29.65 -4.57
N GLU A 151 -10.23 28.35 -4.28
CA GLU A 151 -11.38 27.73 -3.62
C GLU A 151 -11.62 28.32 -2.23
N ALA A 152 -10.54 28.57 -1.47
CA ALA A 152 -10.64 29.22 -0.17
C ALA A 152 -11.15 30.66 -0.28
N LEU A 153 -10.66 31.45 -1.24
CA LEU A 153 -11.14 32.82 -1.50
C LEU A 153 -12.62 32.82 -1.90
N HIS A 154 -13.02 31.92 -2.80
CA HIS A 154 -14.41 31.77 -3.20
C HIS A 154 -15.33 31.41 -2.03
N ARG A 155 -14.90 30.53 -1.12
CA ARG A 155 -15.63 30.20 0.12
C ARG A 155 -15.74 31.39 1.08
N LEU A 156 -14.81 32.34 1.01
CA LEU A 156 -14.81 33.57 1.80
C LEU A 156 -15.55 34.73 1.10
N GLY A 157 -16.05 34.52 -0.12
CA GLY A 157 -16.77 35.54 -0.90
C GLY A 157 -15.87 36.65 -1.46
N LEU A 158 -14.57 36.38 -1.62
CA LEU A 158 -13.59 37.27 -2.24
C LEU A 158 -13.36 36.95 -3.72
#